data_AF-A0A8T5HDA2-F1
#
_entry.id   AF-A0A8T5HDA2-F1
#
_cell.length_a   1.000
_cell.length_b   1.000
_cell.length_c   1.000
_cell.angle_alpha   90.00
_cell.angle_beta   90.00
_cell.angle_gamma   90.00
#
_symmetry.space_group_name_H-M   'P 1'
#
loop_
_entity.id
_entity.type
_entity.pdbx_description
1 polymer ?
#
loop_
_entity_poly.entity_id
_entity_poly.type
_entity_poly.pdbx_seq_one_letter_code
_entity_poly.pdbx_strand_id
1 'polypeptide(L)'
;MMELGGNIFLDGFSELNGGEMLIIKKLVGNYVKEVSEKKDNFEKLNLNLNKSVLGEKNVFHITAELRAGEKYNAEVRDGNIFFAMNKVFTEINNNL
;
A
#
# COMPACT_ATOMS: atom_id res chain seq x y z
N MET A 1 -5.60 -0.42 -12.33
CA MET A 1 -6.37 -0.17 -11.09
C MET A 1 -7.27 -1.36 -10.74
N MET A 2 -7.09 -1.93 -9.55
CA MET A 2 -7.88 -3.01 -8.96
C MET A 2 -8.52 -2.52 -7.65
N GLU A 3 -9.74 -2.95 -7.37
CA GLU A 3 -10.40 -2.74 -6.08
C GLU A 3 -10.27 -4.00 -5.22
N LEU A 4 -9.86 -3.86 -3.96
CA LEU A 4 -9.86 -4.97 -3.00
C LEU A 4 -11.19 -5.10 -2.25
N GLY A 5 -12.00 -4.05 -2.27
CA GLY A 5 -13.29 -3.96 -1.59
C GLY A 5 -13.49 -2.59 -0.95
N GLY A 6 -14.72 -2.10 -0.96
CA GLY A 6 -15.07 -0.78 -0.41
C GLY A 6 -14.24 0.32 -1.07
N ASN A 7 -13.48 1.06 -0.25
CA ASN A 7 -12.73 2.24 -0.68
C ASN A 7 -11.21 2.00 -0.76
N ILE A 8 -10.79 0.77 -1.09
CA ILE A 8 -9.39 0.36 -1.18
C ILE A 8 -9.01 0.08 -2.63
N PHE A 9 -8.05 0.85 -3.15
CA PHE A 9 -7.63 0.81 -4.54
C PHE A 9 -6.14 0.49 -4.66
N LEU A 10 -5.82 -0.49 -5.50
CA LEU A 10 -4.47 -0.93 -5.81
C LEU A 10 -4.18 -0.69 -7.30
N ASP A 11 -3.30 0.23 -7.63
CA ASP A 11 -2.84 0.45 -9.01
C ASP A 11 -1.42 -0.08 -9.25
N GLY A 12 -1.17 -0.67 -10.42
CA GLY A 12 0.11 -1.31 -10.75
C GLY A 12 0.38 -2.67 -10.09
N PHE A 13 -0.52 -3.17 -9.23
CA PHE A 13 -0.36 -4.48 -8.56
C PHE A 13 -0.72 -5.69 -9.45
N SER A 14 -1.34 -5.49 -10.62
CA SER A 14 -1.74 -6.57 -11.53
C SER A 14 -0.56 -7.37 -12.11
N GLU A 15 0.65 -6.83 -12.04
CA GLU A 15 1.87 -7.49 -12.52
C GLU A 15 2.45 -8.51 -11.54
N LEU A 16 1.90 -8.59 -10.32
CA LEU A 16 2.36 -9.52 -9.29
C LEU A 16 1.77 -10.90 -9.52
N ASN A 17 2.54 -11.93 -9.14
CA ASN A 17 2.04 -13.29 -9.21
C ASN A 17 0.96 -13.56 -8.14
N GLY A 18 0.21 -14.65 -8.28
CA GLY A 18 -0.90 -14.98 -7.38
C GLY A 18 -0.50 -15.13 -5.91
N GLY A 19 0.72 -15.62 -5.63
CA GLY A 19 1.24 -15.76 -4.28
C GLY A 19 1.59 -14.41 -3.65
N GLU A 20 2.28 -13.55 -4.38
CA GLU A 20 2.56 -12.16 -3.98
C GLU A 20 1.25 -11.42 -3.71
N MET A 21 0.31 -11.48 -4.65
CA MET A 21 -0.99 -10.82 -4.53
C MET A 21 -1.78 -11.29 -3.29
N LEU A 22 -1.77 -12.59 -2.97
CA LEU A 22 -2.43 -13.10 -1.77
C LEU A 22 -1.85 -12.48 -0.49
N ILE A 23 -0.52 -12.32 -0.42
CA ILE A 23 0.16 -11.70 0.72
C ILE A 23 -0.16 -10.21 0.78
N ILE A 24 -0.11 -9.51 -0.34
CA ILE A 24 -0.45 -8.07 -0.42
C ILE A 24 -1.87 -7.82 0.08
N LYS A 25 -2.85 -8.63 -0.35
CA LYS A 25 -4.24 -8.53 0.13
C LYS A 25 -4.34 -8.64 1.65
N LYS A 26 -3.61 -9.59 2.26
CA LYS A 26 -3.57 -9.74 3.72
C LYS A 26 -2.94 -8.53 4.41
N LEU A 27 -1.83 -8.02 3.88
CA LEU A 27 -1.17 -6.83 4.43
C LEU A 27 -2.08 -5.60 4.38
N VAL A 28 -2.70 -5.34 3.24
CA VAL A 28 -3.62 -4.21 3.04
C VAL A 28 -4.85 -4.35 3.93
N GLY A 29 -5.45 -5.55 3.99
CA GLY A 29 -6.62 -5.80 4.84
C GLY A 29 -6.32 -5.61 6.32
N ASN A 30 -5.16 -6.09 6.80
CA ASN A 30 -4.74 -5.88 8.18
C ASN A 30 -4.52 -4.39 8.48
N TYR A 31 -3.84 -3.68 7.58
CA TYR A 31 -3.59 -2.24 7.73
C TYR A 31 -4.88 -1.42 7.79
N VAL A 32 -5.84 -1.67 6.89
CA VAL A 32 -7.11 -0.93 6.89
C VAL A 32 -7.91 -1.22 8.15
N LYS A 33 -7.86 -2.45 8.68
CA LYS A 33 -8.46 -2.79 9.97
C LYS A 33 -7.83 -1.96 11.10
N GLU A 34 -6.51 -1.92 11.18
CA GLU A 34 -5.79 -1.11 12.20
C GLU A 34 -6.12 0.39 12.11
N VAL A 35 -6.21 0.94 10.90
CA VAL A 35 -6.60 2.35 10.70
C VAL A 35 -8.03 2.58 11.17
N SER A 36 -8.95 1.69 10.83
CA SER A 36 -10.37 1.79 11.23
C SER A 36 -10.56 1.67 12.75
N GLU A 37 -9.66 0.97 13.45
CA GLU A 37 -9.65 0.89 14.91
C GLU A 37 -9.07 2.16 15.58
N LYS A 38 -8.23 2.93 14.87
CA LYS A 38 -7.60 4.16 15.37
C LYS A 38 -8.36 5.44 14.99
N LYS A 39 -9.07 5.42 13.87
CA LYS A 39 -9.74 6.58 13.27
C LYS A 39 -11.14 6.18 12.82
N ASP A 40 -12.16 6.82 13.38
CA ASP A 40 -13.57 6.50 13.10
C ASP A 40 -14.05 6.87 11.69
N ASN A 41 -13.21 7.54 10.91
CA ASN A 41 -13.54 8.18 9.64
C ASN A 41 -12.69 7.69 8.47
N PHE A 42 -12.34 6.41 8.42
CA PHE A 42 -11.70 5.82 7.23
C PHE A 42 -12.56 6.06 5.98
N GLU A 43 -12.02 6.79 5.02
CA GLU A 43 -12.71 7.11 3.77
C GLU A 43 -12.14 6.33 2.61
N LYS A 44 -10.80 6.28 2.47
CA LYS A 44 -10.17 5.76 1.25
C LYS A 44 -8.71 5.41 1.46
N LEU A 45 -8.26 4.31 0.85
CA LEU A 45 -6.85 3.99 0.69
C LEU A 45 -6.55 3.78 -0.80
N ASN A 46 -5.64 4.59 -1.35
CA ASN A 46 -5.05 4.41 -2.66
C ASN A 46 -3.60 3.99 -2.51
N LEU A 47 -3.21 2.91 -3.18
CA LEU A 47 -1.83 2.48 -3.31
C LEU A 47 -1.47 2.38 -4.78
N ASN A 48 -0.37 3.00 -5.19
CA ASN A 48 0.17 2.83 -6.52
C ASN A 48 1.53 2.15 -6.41
N LEU A 49 1.71 1.10 -7.20
CA LEU A 49 2.98 0.41 -7.36
C LEU A 49 3.55 0.73 -8.74
N ASN A 50 4.79 1.18 -8.77
CA ASN A 50 5.61 1.23 -9.97
C ASN A 50 6.82 0.32 -9.78
N LYS A 51 6.89 -0.76 -10.57
CA LYS A 51 8.02 -1.67 -10.58
C LYS A 51 9.00 -1.24 -11.67
N SER A 52 10.25 -1.06 -11.29
CA SER A 52 11.35 -0.77 -12.21
C SER A 52 12.53 -1.70 -11.95
N VAL A 53 13.47 -1.74 -12.88
CA VAL A 53 14.70 -2.53 -12.75
C VAL A 53 15.89 -1.58 -12.82
N LEU A 54 16.75 -1.62 -11.80
CA LEU A 54 17.99 -0.85 -11.73
C LEU A 54 19.17 -1.83 -11.73
N GLY A 55 19.81 -1.99 -12.89
CA GLY A 55 20.80 -3.05 -13.11
C GLY A 55 20.15 -4.42 -13.08
N GLU A 56 20.55 -5.27 -12.14
CA GLU A 56 19.97 -6.61 -11.92
C GLU A 56 18.93 -6.64 -10.78
N LYS A 57 18.64 -5.50 -10.16
CA LYS A 57 17.77 -5.42 -8.97
C LYS A 57 16.41 -4.85 -9.34
N ASN A 58 15.35 -5.51 -8.87
CA ASN A 58 14.02 -4.92 -8.84
C ASN A 58 14.01 -3.72 -7.89
N VAL A 59 13.28 -2.68 -8.24
CA VAL A 59 12.96 -1.54 -7.38
C VAL A 59 11.45 -1.34 -7.42
N PHE A 60 10.82 -1.57 -6.27
CA PHE A 60 9.40 -1.36 -6.05
C PHE A 60 9.23 0.03 -5.43
N HIS A 61 8.65 0.93 -6.21
CA HIS A 61 8.30 2.26 -5.78
C HIS A 61 6.81 2.28 -5.45
N ILE A 62 6.46 2.59 -4.20
CA ILE A 62 5.08 2.60 -3.72
C ILE A 62 4.73 4.00 -3.26
N THR A 63 3.63 4.54 -3.78
CA THR A 63 3.00 5.75 -3.26
C THR A 63 1.66 5.40 -2.64
N ALA A 64 1.37 5.99 -1.49
CA ALA A 64 0.12 5.78 -0.77
C ALA A 64 -0.57 7.11 -0.50
N GLU A 65 -1.90 7.14 -0.67
CA GLU A 65 -2.79 8.19 -0.19
C GLU A 65 -3.85 7.53 0.70
N LEU A 66 -3.86 7.88 1.98
CA LEU A 66 -4.91 7.52 2.92
C LEU A 66 -5.76 8.76 3.22
N ARG A 67 -7.08 8.59 3.17
CA ARG A 67 -8.05 9.56 3.68
C ARG A 67 -8.76 8.98 4.89
N ALA A 68 -8.60 9.63 6.02
CA ALA A 68 -9.27 9.32 7.28
C ALA A 68 -9.59 10.63 8.02
N GLY A 69 -10.53 11.42 7.49
CA GLY A 69 -10.78 12.82 7.86
C GLY A 69 -9.71 13.82 7.40
N GLU A 70 -8.44 13.43 7.52
CA GLU A 70 -7.31 14.13 6.95
C GLU A 70 -6.68 13.29 5.83
N LYS A 71 -5.85 13.94 5.01
CA LYS A 71 -5.09 13.30 3.93
C LYS A 71 -3.68 13.01 4.40
N TYR A 72 -3.31 11.73 4.42
CA TYR A 72 -1.94 11.27 4.71
C TYR A 72 -1.34 10.66 3.44
N ASN A 73 -0.09 11.02 3.15
CA ASN A 73 0.63 10.47 2.01
C ASN A 73 1.98 9.88 2.46
N ALA A 74 2.45 8.87 1.75
CA ALA A 74 3.78 8.30 1.94
C ALA A 74 4.33 7.80 0.61
N GLU A 75 5.65 7.81 0.47
CA GLU A 75 6.35 7.33 -0.71
C GLU A 75 7.61 6.57 -0.30
N VAL A 76 7.73 5.32 -0.75
CA VAL A 76 8.89 4.47 -0.42
C VAL A 76 9.42 3.74 -1.64
N ARG A 77 10.72 3.42 -1.60
CA ARG A 77 11.39 2.55 -2.58
C ARG A 77 12.07 1.41 -1.86
N ASP A 78 11.90 0.18 -2.34
CA ASP A 78 12.59 -0.99 -1.81
C ASP A 78 12.90 -2.02 -2.90
N GLY A 79 13.90 -2.88 -2.67
CA GLY A 79 14.21 -4.00 -3.55
C GLY A 79 13.24 -5.18 -3.42
N ASN A 80 12.42 -5.19 -2.36
CA ASN A 80 11.42 -6.21 -2.10
C ASN A 80 10.05 -5.58 -1.82
N ILE A 81 9.02 -6.09 -2.51
CA ILE A 81 7.68 -5.54 -2.43
C ILE A 81 7.06 -5.61 -1.03
N PHE A 82 7.28 -6.68 -0.28
CA PHE A 82 6.69 -6.82 1.06
C PHE A 82 7.32 -5.84 2.04
N PHE A 83 8.63 -5.61 1.92
CA PHE A 83 9.31 -4.57 2.69
C PHE A 83 8.87 -3.16 2.28
N ALA A 84 8.70 -2.89 0.99
CA ALA A 84 8.12 -1.62 0.52
C ALA A 84 6.72 -1.39 1.12
N MET A 85 5.85 -2.38 1.07
CA MET A 85 4.50 -2.29 1.66
C MET A 85 4.54 -2.03 3.17
N ASN A 86 5.38 -2.77 3.91
CA ASN A 86 5.50 -2.54 5.34
C ASN A 86 6.03 -1.14 5.67
N LYS A 87 7.03 -0.67 4.91
CA LYS A 87 7.59 0.68 5.05
C LYS A 87 6.56 1.77 4.77
N VAL A 88 5.79 1.66 3.68
CA VAL A 88 4.79 2.69 3.34
C VAL A 88 3.71 2.78 4.41
N PHE A 89 3.24 1.65 4.93
CA PHE A 89 2.26 1.65 6.03
C PHE A 89 2.83 2.20 7.33
N THR A 90 4.09 1.90 7.64
CA THR A 90 4.78 2.48 8.81
C THR A 90 4.87 3.99 8.69
N GLU A 91 5.22 4.50 7.50
CA GLU A 91 5.35 5.93 7.25
C GLU A 91 3.99 6.65 7.36
N ILE A 92 2.91 6.08 6.79
CA ILE A 92 1.57 6.64 6.99
C ILE A 92 1.19 6.63 8.47
N ASN A 93 1.42 5.51 9.18
CA ASN A 93 1.09 5.39 10.60
C ASN A 93 1.85 6.38 11.50
N ASN A 94 3.08 6.74 11.14
CA ASN A 94 3.85 7.75 11.88
C ASN A 94 3.28 9.17 11.70
N ASN A 95 2.54 9.38 10.62
CA ASN A 95 1.88 10.64 10.31
C ASN A 95 0.40 10.66 10.70
N LEU A 96 -0.15 9.53 11.16
CA LEU A 96 -1.57 9.30 11.48
C LEU A 96 -1.93 9.78 12.90
#